data_AF-A0A8J3E0J3-F1
#
_entry.id   AF-A0A8J3E0J3-F1
#
_cell.length_a   1.000
_cell.length_b   1.000
_cell.length_c   1.000
_cell.angle_alpha   90.00
_cell.angle_beta   90.00
_cell.angle_gamma   90.00
#
_symmetry.space_group_name_H-M   'P 1'
#
loop_
_entity.id
_entity.type
_entity.pdbx_description
1 polymer ?
#
loop_
_entity_poly.entity_id
_entity_poly.type
_entity_poly.pdbx_seq_one_letter_code
_entity_poly.pdbx_strand_id
1 'polypeptide(L)'
;MAEHGSSRAQLNNIPLLIGLGPIRSGTTWVHELLFGHSQVATTRMKEVNFFNHHFDAGSAWYDEQFRPATHATRLRADISPFYMMDPKVCDRIARTIPNPLLMVNMRSPYARVLSWYQKYRQEEHPIGWLAADPKVHAEALEIGLTAATLEHYIERFGRERVLLVDYADLKRDPVELARRLQRRLGLDVETPPSVTREVNASVHYRSQHLRRLAHLAGPMVRKLSPELFYAVKFGPLHDIVFAKRRIAGPSLDQKLAALGSLREALEADIGRLEEMTGQDLTGWRYEAQVAALAPEPARSPVPASRPGIETSPNPRPASPNPAPTPSRGWAAARRRLGLEARALWSLAKDPEVPLRARTAPLVVASYLIMPFDIIPDRIPVVGHLDEAMAIPLAVALFFWLLPAKLVDRYRRTRAAGRLGSRPRTGAA
;
A
#
# COMPACT_ATOMS: atom_id res chain seq x y z
N MET A 1 -12.92 30.14 21.52
CA MET A 1 -11.72 29.82 20.73
C MET A 1 -10.64 29.12 21.59
N ALA A 2 -10.98 28.07 22.36
CA ALA A 2 -10.02 27.44 23.30
C ALA A 2 -9.79 25.93 23.08
N GLU A 3 -10.55 25.25 22.21
CA GLU A 3 -10.43 23.78 22.05
C GLU A 3 -9.32 23.31 21.09
N HIS A 4 -8.82 24.16 20.18
CA HIS A 4 -7.83 23.73 19.18
C HIS A 4 -6.39 23.63 19.73
N GLY A 5 -6.05 24.35 20.81
CA GLY A 5 -4.71 24.32 21.41
C GLY A 5 -4.40 23.03 22.18
N SER A 6 -5.40 22.48 22.88
CA SER A 6 -5.25 21.28 23.71
C SER A 6 -5.04 19.99 22.89
N SER A 7 -5.63 19.92 21.68
CA SER A 7 -5.54 18.72 20.83
C SER A 7 -4.16 18.57 20.18
N ARG A 8 -3.54 19.67 19.73
CA ARG A 8 -2.23 19.62 19.07
C ARG A 8 -1.09 19.35 20.06
N ALA A 9 -1.16 19.90 21.27
CA ALA A 9 -0.21 19.57 22.33
C ALA A 9 -0.25 18.07 22.70
N GLN A 10 -1.45 17.46 22.74
CA GLN A 10 -1.58 16.00 22.92
C GLN A 10 -1.02 15.20 21.74
N LEU A 11 -1.24 15.66 20.50
CA LEU A 11 -0.68 15.02 19.30
C LEU A 11 0.86 15.11 19.24
N ASN A 12 1.45 16.18 19.76
CA ASN A 12 2.90 16.36 19.81
C ASN A 12 3.58 15.36 20.77
N ASN A 13 2.84 14.81 21.74
CA ASN A 13 3.36 13.79 22.66
C ASN A 13 3.31 12.36 22.08
N ILE A 14 2.66 12.17 20.94
CA ILE A 14 2.61 10.87 20.26
C ILE A 14 3.73 10.85 19.21
N PRO A 15 4.67 9.87 19.25
CA PRO A 15 5.71 9.74 18.24
C PRO A 15 5.13 9.68 16.82
N LEU A 16 5.81 10.33 15.88
CA LEU A 16 5.47 10.30 14.46
C LEU A 16 6.51 9.51 13.68
N LEU A 17 6.09 8.39 13.10
CA LEU A 17 6.84 7.62 12.12
C LEU A 17 6.65 8.22 10.72
N ILE A 18 7.76 8.53 10.05
CA ILE A 18 7.78 8.97 8.66
C ILE A 18 8.47 7.89 7.82
N GLY A 19 7.70 7.20 6.99
CA GLY A 19 8.18 6.24 6.02
C GLY A 19 8.67 6.95 4.77
N LEU A 20 10.00 7.05 4.62
CA LEU A 20 10.65 7.85 3.61
C LEU A 20 10.65 7.19 2.23
N GLY A 21 10.74 5.86 2.18
CA GLY A 21 10.97 5.11 0.95
C GLY A 21 12.14 4.14 1.06
N PRO A 22 12.83 3.85 -0.05
CA PRO A 22 12.49 4.25 -1.42
C PRO A 22 11.20 3.58 -1.93
N ILE A 23 10.75 3.95 -3.13
CA ILE A 23 9.68 3.21 -3.82
C ILE A 23 10.14 1.77 -4.12
N ARG A 24 9.17 0.87 -4.28
CA ARG A 24 9.39 -0.55 -4.68
C ARG A 24 10.22 -1.37 -3.68
N SER A 25 10.27 -1.00 -2.40
CA SER A 25 10.95 -1.76 -1.34
C SER A 25 10.01 -2.29 -0.24
N GLY A 26 8.70 -2.42 -0.52
CA GLY A 26 7.74 -2.99 0.44
C GLY A 26 7.08 -1.97 1.37
N THR A 27 7.25 -0.67 1.13
CA THR A 27 6.63 0.40 1.93
C THR A 27 5.11 0.30 2.05
N THR A 28 4.42 -0.20 1.03
CA THR A 28 2.97 -0.40 1.12
C THR A 28 2.60 -1.55 2.06
N TRP A 29 3.40 -2.62 2.13
CA TRP A 29 3.13 -3.69 3.10
C TRP A 29 3.25 -3.15 4.54
N VAL A 30 4.26 -2.32 4.82
CA VAL A 30 4.39 -1.66 6.12
C VAL A 30 3.22 -0.72 6.39
N HIS A 31 2.80 0.06 5.39
CA HIS A 31 1.60 0.89 5.51
C HIS A 31 0.38 0.05 5.90
N GLU A 32 0.13 -1.08 5.25
CA GLU A 32 -1.03 -1.94 5.58
C GLU A 32 -0.94 -2.55 6.99
N LEU A 33 0.26 -2.95 7.42
CA LEU A 33 0.49 -3.41 8.78
C LEU A 33 0.09 -2.35 9.80
N LEU A 34 0.52 -1.09 9.58
CA LEU A 34 0.26 0.02 10.49
C LEU A 34 -1.18 0.54 10.38
N PHE A 35 -1.76 0.60 9.17
CA PHE A 35 -3.13 1.07 8.94
C PHE A 35 -4.17 0.19 9.62
N GLY A 36 -3.91 -1.13 9.67
CA GLY A 36 -4.76 -2.12 10.32
C GLY A 36 -4.67 -2.14 11.85
N HIS A 37 -3.64 -1.55 12.43
CA HIS A 37 -3.30 -1.71 13.84
C HIS A 37 -4.14 -0.82 14.77
N SER A 38 -4.62 -1.38 15.90
CA SER A 38 -5.48 -0.64 16.83
C SER A 38 -4.81 0.54 17.56
N GLN A 39 -3.46 0.54 17.68
CA GLN A 39 -2.69 1.55 18.41
C GLN A 39 -2.04 2.60 17.50
N VAL A 40 -2.31 2.57 16.19
CA VAL A 40 -1.67 3.46 15.22
C VAL A 40 -2.71 4.40 14.58
N ALA A 41 -2.42 5.70 14.61
CA ALA A 41 -3.12 6.71 13.84
C ALA A 41 -2.33 7.03 12.57
N THR A 42 -2.56 6.28 11.50
CA THR A 42 -1.95 6.57 10.19
C THR A 42 -2.62 7.76 9.51
N THR A 43 -2.00 8.27 8.45
CA THR A 43 -2.71 9.05 7.44
C THR A 43 -3.89 8.26 6.87
N ARG A 44 -4.96 8.95 6.47
CA ARG A 44 -6.18 8.37 5.86
C ARG A 44 -5.90 7.77 4.49
N MET A 45 -4.85 8.28 3.85
CA MET A 45 -4.37 7.89 2.55
C MET A 45 -2.86 7.68 2.64
N LYS A 46 -2.35 6.59 2.06
CA LYS A 46 -0.91 6.43 1.84
C LYS A 46 -0.42 7.49 0.86
N GLU A 47 0.84 7.92 1.01
CA GLU A 47 1.51 8.87 0.13
C GLU A 47 0.84 10.25 0.19
N VAL A 48 0.74 10.79 1.42
CA VAL A 48 0.26 12.16 1.65
C VAL A 48 1.16 13.17 0.97
N ASN A 49 2.46 12.89 0.84
CA ASN A 49 3.41 13.74 0.13
C ASN A 49 3.39 15.20 0.65
N PHE A 50 3.30 15.35 1.97
CA PHE A 50 3.31 16.65 2.63
C PHE A 50 4.66 17.35 2.44
N PHE A 51 5.76 16.70 2.83
CA PHE A 51 7.06 17.37 2.85
C PHE A 51 7.66 17.66 1.47
N ASN A 52 7.14 17.08 0.38
CA ASN A 52 7.57 17.37 -0.99
C ASN A 52 6.54 18.25 -1.74
N HIS A 53 5.28 17.82 -1.86
CA HIS A 53 4.29 18.45 -2.73
C HIS A 53 3.30 19.40 -2.03
N HIS A 54 3.08 19.23 -0.72
CA HIS A 54 2.03 19.96 0.01
C HIS A 54 2.56 20.73 1.22
N PHE A 55 3.86 21.03 1.24
CA PHE A 55 4.51 21.64 2.41
C PHE A 55 3.93 23.03 2.71
N ASP A 56 3.62 23.80 1.66
CA ASP A 56 3.06 25.15 1.75
C ASP A 56 1.61 25.16 2.26
N ALA A 57 0.92 24.01 2.29
CA ALA A 57 -0.41 23.90 2.91
C ALA A 57 -0.36 24.00 4.44
N GLY A 58 0.85 23.90 5.03
CA GLY A 58 1.09 24.08 6.46
C GLY A 58 0.70 22.88 7.33
N SER A 59 1.16 22.89 8.57
CA SER A 59 1.01 21.74 9.47
C SER A 59 -0.45 21.44 9.84
N ALA A 60 -1.34 22.43 9.85
CA ALA A 60 -2.76 22.20 10.13
C ALA A 60 -3.39 21.30 9.06
N TRP A 61 -3.10 21.56 7.78
CA TRP A 61 -3.51 20.70 6.68
C TRP A 61 -2.91 19.29 6.82
N TYR A 62 -1.65 19.19 7.24
CA TYR A 62 -0.98 17.90 7.43
C TYR A 62 -1.63 17.08 8.55
N ASP A 63 -1.94 17.69 9.69
CA ASP A 63 -2.62 17.05 10.81
C ASP A 63 -4.02 16.52 10.43
N GLU A 64 -4.75 17.24 9.57
CA GLU A 64 -6.05 16.81 9.05
C GLU A 64 -5.98 15.53 8.19
N GLN A 65 -4.81 15.18 7.65
CA GLN A 65 -4.64 13.97 6.87
C GLN A 65 -4.64 12.72 7.74
N PHE A 66 -4.43 12.85 9.05
CA PHE A 66 -4.40 11.71 9.97
C PHE A 66 -5.80 11.20 10.31
N ARG A 67 -5.88 9.90 10.58
CA ARG A 67 -7.03 9.31 11.25
C ARG A 67 -7.08 9.86 12.69
N PRO A 68 -8.29 10.08 13.25
CA PRO A 68 -8.41 10.57 14.61
C PRO A 68 -7.66 9.66 15.59
N ALA A 69 -6.82 10.27 16.43
CA ALA A 69 -6.18 9.57 17.53
C ALA A 69 -7.22 9.17 18.58
N THR A 70 -6.98 8.07 19.28
CA THR A 70 -7.80 7.57 20.38
C THR A 70 -6.94 7.44 21.64
N HIS A 71 -7.54 7.17 22.79
CA HIS A 71 -6.78 6.88 24.02
C HIS A 71 -5.85 5.66 23.90
N ALA A 72 -6.10 4.75 22.95
CA ALA A 72 -5.24 3.62 22.64
C ALA A 72 -4.09 3.97 21.68
N THR A 73 -4.10 5.15 21.05
CA THR A 73 -3.06 5.53 20.10
C THR A 73 -1.71 5.68 20.81
N ARG A 74 -0.69 5.05 20.24
CA ARG A 74 0.71 5.09 20.70
C ARG A 74 1.65 5.61 19.61
N LEU A 75 1.24 5.57 18.35
CA LEU A 75 2.04 5.99 17.21
C LEU A 75 1.19 6.71 16.16
N ARG A 76 1.73 7.77 15.57
CA ARG A 76 1.24 8.33 14.30
C ARG A 76 2.15 7.88 13.16
N ALA A 77 1.62 7.67 11.96
CA ALA A 77 2.46 7.29 10.82
C ALA A 77 2.03 7.92 9.48
N ASP A 78 2.99 8.50 8.77
CA ASP A 78 2.89 8.90 7.36
C ASP A 78 3.89 8.08 6.54
N ILE A 79 3.40 7.32 5.55
CA ILE A 79 4.24 6.51 4.67
C ILE A 79 4.14 7.07 3.25
N SER A 80 5.16 7.82 2.84
CA SER A 80 5.23 8.52 1.55
C SER A 80 6.60 8.26 0.90
N PRO A 81 6.73 7.18 0.11
CA PRO A 81 8.03 6.68 -0.37
C PRO A 81 8.80 7.61 -1.33
N PHE A 82 8.16 8.67 -1.82
CA PHE A 82 8.78 9.70 -2.64
C PHE A 82 9.53 10.75 -1.81
N TYR A 83 9.40 10.74 -0.48
CA TYR A 83 10.19 11.60 0.41
C TYR A 83 11.68 11.38 0.29
N MET A 84 12.11 10.13 0.07
CA MET A 84 13.53 9.81 -0.11
C MET A 84 14.11 10.33 -1.44
N MET A 85 13.27 10.70 -2.41
CA MET A 85 13.73 11.19 -3.71
C MET A 85 13.79 12.72 -3.79
N ASP A 86 13.22 13.44 -2.82
CA ASP A 86 13.21 14.90 -2.83
C ASP A 86 14.22 15.44 -1.81
N PRO A 87 15.28 16.14 -2.27
CA PRO A 87 16.34 16.64 -1.38
C PRO A 87 15.83 17.68 -0.36
N LYS A 88 14.68 18.32 -0.59
CA LYS A 88 14.12 19.32 0.34
C LYS A 88 13.47 18.68 1.56
N VAL A 89 13.14 17.38 1.51
CA VAL A 89 12.30 16.75 2.53
C VAL A 89 13.01 16.62 3.86
N CYS A 90 14.30 16.31 3.87
CA CYS A 90 15.09 16.16 5.10
C CYS A 90 15.02 17.45 5.96
N ASP A 91 15.33 18.59 5.34
CA ASP A 91 15.26 19.90 5.99
C ASP A 91 13.85 20.27 6.45
N ARG A 92 12.85 19.98 5.63
CA ARG A 92 11.45 20.27 5.96
C ARG A 92 10.96 19.43 7.14
N ILE A 93 11.37 18.16 7.23
CA ILE A 93 11.09 17.32 8.40
C ILE A 93 11.76 17.91 9.64
N ALA A 94 13.05 18.25 9.56
CA ALA A 94 13.81 18.76 10.70
C ALA A 94 13.24 20.06 11.28
N ARG A 95 12.67 20.93 10.42
CA ARG A 95 12.02 22.18 10.84
C ARG A 95 10.61 21.99 11.41
N THR A 96 9.95 20.89 11.08
CA THR A 96 8.52 20.70 11.39
C THR A 96 8.30 19.73 12.54
N ILE A 97 9.10 18.68 12.63
CA ILE A 97 8.92 17.58 13.55
C ILE A 97 10.12 17.55 14.51
N PRO A 98 9.94 17.89 15.80
CA PRO A 98 11.06 18.05 16.73
C PRO A 98 11.76 16.72 17.08
N ASN A 99 11.11 15.58 16.85
CA ASN A 99 11.69 14.27 17.12
C ASN A 99 11.05 13.15 16.27
N PRO A 100 11.33 13.09 14.96
CA PRO A 100 10.73 12.10 14.08
C PRO A 100 11.35 10.72 14.30
N LEU A 101 10.52 9.68 14.19
CA LEU A 101 11.01 8.34 13.86
C LEU A 101 11.01 8.22 12.34
N LEU A 102 12.13 7.86 11.76
CA LEU A 102 12.28 7.73 10.31
C LEU A 102 12.33 6.25 9.96
N MET A 103 11.68 5.85 8.87
CA MET A 103 11.73 4.48 8.39
C MET A 103 12.18 4.45 6.93
N VAL A 104 13.17 3.60 6.65
CA VAL A 104 13.71 3.35 5.32
C VAL A 104 13.61 1.85 5.03
N ASN A 105 12.94 1.52 3.92
CA ASN A 105 12.76 0.17 3.46
C ASN A 105 13.93 -0.23 2.53
N MET A 106 14.85 -1.05 3.02
CA MET A 106 16.03 -1.51 2.30
C MET A 106 15.66 -2.57 1.25
N ARG A 107 16.17 -2.42 0.02
CA ARG A 107 16.07 -3.43 -1.06
C ARG A 107 17.25 -3.26 -2.00
N SER A 108 17.80 -4.38 -2.50
CA SER A 108 18.84 -4.37 -3.55
C SER A 108 18.52 -3.36 -4.65
N PRO A 109 19.47 -2.46 -4.99
CA PRO A 109 19.24 -1.42 -5.98
C PRO A 109 18.94 -2.02 -7.36
N TYR A 110 19.62 -3.10 -7.75
CA TYR A 110 19.34 -3.84 -8.98
C TYR A 110 17.89 -4.34 -9.04
N ALA A 111 17.46 -5.06 -8.00
CA ALA A 111 16.11 -5.60 -7.92
C ALA A 111 15.05 -4.49 -7.91
N ARG A 112 15.38 -3.34 -7.33
CA ARG A 112 14.50 -2.18 -7.25
C ARG A 112 14.36 -1.47 -8.59
N VAL A 113 15.46 -1.25 -9.31
CA VAL A 113 15.47 -0.71 -10.68
C VAL A 113 14.65 -1.58 -11.62
N LEU A 114 14.87 -2.90 -11.63
CA LEU A 114 14.05 -3.82 -12.43
C LEU A 114 12.57 -3.74 -12.06
N SER A 115 12.26 -3.67 -10.76
CA SER A 115 10.89 -3.59 -10.26
C SER A 115 10.21 -2.26 -10.61
N TRP A 116 10.96 -1.16 -10.69
CA TRP A 116 10.50 0.14 -11.14
C TRP A 116 10.27 0.13 -12.65
N TYR A 117 11.24 -0.32 -13.45
CA TYR A 117 11.12 -0.44 -14.90
C TYR A 117 9.89 -1.28 -15.29
N GLN A 118 9.74 -2.46 -14.68
CA GLN A 118 8.59 -3.34 -14.94
C GLN A 118 7.25 -2.68 -14.60
N LYS A 119 7.21 -1.75 -13.64
CA LYS A 119 5.96 -1.10 -13.25
C LYS A 119 5.64 0.12 -14.10
N TYR A 120 6.63 0.95 -14.40
CA TYR A 120 6.39 2.29 -14.92
C TYR A 120 6.87 2.51 -16.35
N ARG A 121 7.78 1.67 -16.84
CA ARG A 121 8.48 1.91 -18.12
C ARG A 121 8.31 0.78 -19.13
N GLN A 122 8.02 -0.45 -18.71
CA GLN A 122 7.98 -1.60 -19.62
C GLN A 122 6.97 -1.48 -20.79
N GLU A 123 5.93 -0.65 -20.66
CA GLU A 123 4.95 -0.41 -21.72
C GLU A 123 5.37 0.73 -22.67
N GLU A 124 6.31 1.57 -22.24
CA GLU A 124 6.74 2.80 -22.92
C GLU A 124 8.14 2.67 -23.53
N HIS A 125 9.03 1.94 -22.86
CA HIS A 125 10.45 1.86 -23.17
C HIS A 125 10.93 0.41 -23.11
N PRO A 126 11.68 -0.08 -24.12
CA PRO A 126 12.44 -1.33 -24.03
C PRO A 126 13.46 -1.28 -22.90
N ILE A 127 13.78 -2.44 -22.28
CA ILE A 127 14.69 -2.47 -21.13
C ILE A 127 16.11 -2.07 -21.51
N GLY A 128 16.50 -2.26 -22.78
CA GLY A 128 17.79 -1.81 -23.29
C GLY A 128 18.00 -0.29 -23.19
N TRP A 129 16.93 0.50 -23.04
CA TRP A 129 17.03 1.93 -22.82
C TRP A 129 17.66 2.28 -21.47
N LEU A 130 17.66 1.37 -20.49
CA LEU A 130 18.45 1.56 -19.27
C LEU A 130 19.94 1.75 -19.59
N ALA A 131 20.44 1.16 -20.68
CA ALA A 131 21.82 1.34 -21.13
C ALA A 131 21.95 2.41 -22.22
N ALA A 132 20.99 2.48 -23.14
CA ALA A 132 21.11 3.26 -24.38
C ALA A 132 20.50 4.67 -24.32
N ASP A 133 19.51 4.91 -23.45
CA ASP A 133 18.84 6.21 -23.33
C ASP A 133 19.34 6.96 -22.10
N PRO A 134 20.00 8.12 -22.24
CA PRO A 134 20.58 8.85 -21.11
C PRO A 134 19.56 9.28 -20.04
N LYS A 135 18.32 9.59 -20.45
CA LYS A 135 17.27 10.03 -19.52
C LYS A 135 16.75 8.85 -18.70
N VAL A 136 16.50 7.71 -19.35
CA VAL A 136 16.07 6.49 -18.65
C VAL A 136 17.19 5.95 -17.77
N HIS A 137 18.44 6.02 -18.22
CA HIS A 137 19.61 5.66 -17.43
C HIS A 137 19.73 6.51 -16.16
N ALA A 138 19.63 7.84 -16.29
CA ALA A 138 19.66 8.75 -15.15
C ALA A 138 18.51 8.50 -14.16
N GLU A 139 17.29 8.27 -14.65
CA GLU A 139 16.15 7.92 -13.79
C GLU A 139 16.37 6.56 -13.09
N ALA A 140 16.95 5.57 -13.77
CA ALA A 140 17.29 4.29 -13.17
C ALA A 140 18.33 4.43 -12.04
N LEU A 141 19.32 5.33 -12.20
CA LEU A 141 20.27 5.66 -11.14
C LEU A 141 19.61 6.43 -9.99
N GLU A 142 18.78 7.44 -10.26
CA GLU A 142 18.04 8.17 -9.23
C GLU A 142 17.14 7.23 -8.42
N ILE A 143 16.52 6.26 -9.08
CA ILE A 143 15.87 5.16 -8.40
C ILE A 143 16.95 4.41 -7.61
N GLY A 144 17.90 3.74 -8.24
CA GLY A 144 18.83 2.78 -7.61
C GLY A 144 19.71 3.30 -6.47
N LEU A 145 20.17 4.55 -6.52
CA LEU A 145 21.14 5.10 -5.58
C LEU A 145 20.45 5.67 -4.34
N THR A 146 20.77 5.14 -3.16
CA THR A 146 20.11 5.54 -1.90
C THR A 146 21.07 5.84 -0.77
N ALA A 147 22.35 5.52 -0.90
CA ALA A 147 23.35 5.72 0.15
C ALA A 147 23.44 7.19 0.55
N ALA A 148 23.67 8.09 -0.40
CA ALA A 148 23.85 9.52 -0.12
C ALA A 148 22.63 10.13 0.59
N THR A 149 21.42 9.74 0.16
CA THR A 149 20.20 10.20 0.83
C THR A 149 20.10 9.64 2.24
N LEU A 150 20.30 8.33 2.43
CA LEU A 150 20.23 7.70 3.75
C LEU A 150 21.25 8.31 4.73
N GLU A 151 22.48 8.51 4.27
CA GLU A 151 23.54 9.17 5.02
C GLU A 151 23.12 10.57 5.46
N HIS A 152 22.57 11.38 4.55
CA HIS A 152 22.07 12.71 4.88
C HIS A 152 21.00 12.70 6.00
N TYR A 153 20.09 11.72 5.99
CA TYR A 153 19.11 11.56 7.09
C TYR A 153 19.77 11.08 8.39
N ILE A 154 20.74 10.17 8.33
CA ILE A 154 21.47 9.69 9.51
C ILE A 154 22.29 10.81 10.15
N GLU A 155 23.01 11.61 9.36
CA GLU A 155 23.76 12.77 9.82
C GLU A 155 22.84 13.80 10.49
N ARG A 156 21.66 14.03 9.90
CA ARG A 156 20.74 15.07 10.39
C ARG A 156 19.98 14.67 11.65
N PHE A 157 19.57 13.41 11.76
CA PHE A 157 18.65 12.94 12.80
C PHE A 157 19.25 11.93 13.78
N GLY A 158 20.43 11.38 13.49
CA GLY A 158 21.03 10.29 14.25
C GLY A 158 20.58 8.91 13.76
N ARG A 159 21.51 7.94 13.80
CA ARG A 159 21.28 6.56 13.34
C ARG A 159 20.14 5.86 14.09
N GLU A 160 19.97 6.19 15.36
CA GLU A 160 18.96 5.63 16.27
C GLU A 160 17.53 6.05 15.91
N ARG A 161 17.36 7.20 15.24
CA ARG A 161 16.07 7.66 14.73
C ARG A 161 15.69 6.99 13.41
N VAL A 162 16.63 6.34 12.73
CA VAL A 162 16.41 5.70 11.44
C VAL A 162 16.21 4.19 11.61
N LEU A 163 14.96 3.76 11.40
CA LEU A 163 14.56 2.37 11.37
C LEU A 163 14.75 1.80 9.96
N LEU A 164 15.61 0.79 9.83
CA LEU A 164 15.77 0.06 8.57
C LEU A 164 14.84 -1.16 8.53
N VAL A 165 14.16 -1.36 7.41
CA VAL A 165 13.27 -2.49 7.16
C VAL A 165 13.72 -3.21 5.91
N ASP A 166 14.29 -4.41 6.04
CA ASP A 166 14.78 -5.18 4.90
C ASP A 166 13.63 -5.86 4.14
N TYR A 167 13.59 -5.66 2.83
CA TYR A 167 12.69 -6.34 1.92
C TYR A 167 12.97 -7.85 1.83
N ALA A 168 14.20 -8.30 2.05
CA ALA A 168 14.52 -9.73 2.09
C ALA A 168 13.82 -10.42 3.27
N ASP A 169 13.78 -9.77 4.44
CA ASP A 169 13.04 -10.27 5.60
C ASP A 169 11.54 -10.36 5.32
N LEU A 170 11.00 -9.38 4.60
CA LEU A 170 9.60 -9.39 4.18
C LEU A 170 9.29 -10.61 3.30
N LYS A 171 10.23 -11.01 2.45
CA LYS A 171 10.08 -12.17 1.57
C LYS A 171 10.30 -13.50 2.30
N ARG A 172 11.19 -13.53 3.29
CA ARG A 172 11.54 -14.73 4.06
C ARG A 172 10.46 -15.09 5.06
N ASP A 173 10.09 -14.16 5.94
CA ASP A 173 9.07 -14.37 6.97
C ASP A 173 8.35 -13.05 7.28
N PRO A 174 7.26 -12.74 6.56
CA PRO A 174 6.51 -11.50 6.78
C PRO A 174 5.87 -11.45 8.18
N VAL A 175 5.56 -12.60 8.79
CA VAL A 175 4.94 -12.64 10.11
C VAL A 175 5.95 -12.22 11.18
N GLU A 176 7.15 -12.80 11.15
CA GLU A 176 8.18 -12.43 12.12
C GLU A 176 8.67 -10.99 11.91
N LEU A 177 8.80 -10.55 10.66
CA LEU A 177 9.10 -9.13 10.38
C LEU A 177 8.05 -8.21 10.99
N ALA A 178 6.75 -8.54 10.85
CA ALA A 178 5.66 -7.75 11.43
C ALA A 178 5.73 -7.71 12.96
N ARG A 179 6.01 -8.84 13.62
CA ARG A 179 6.16 -8.89 15.08
C ARG A 179 7.32 -8.02 15.56
N ARG A 180 8.49 -8.17 14.93
CA ARG A 180 9.70 -7.43 15.27
C ARG A 180 9.50 -5.92 15.06
N LEU A 181 8.86 -5.54 13.97
CA LEU A 181 8.57 -4.14 13.65
C LEU A 181 7.60 -3.50 14.66
N GLN A 182 6.51 -4.18 15.01
CA GLN A 182 5.56 -3.70 16.03
C GLN A 182 6.22 -3.51 17.39
N ARG A 183 6.98 -4.51 17.86
CA ARG A 183 7.71 -4.42 19.14
C ARG A 183 8.70 -3.25 19.14
N ARG A 184 9.44 -3.06 18.05
CA ARG A 184 10.41 -1.96 17.93
C ARG A 184 9.74 -0.58 17.90
N LEU A 185 8.50 -0.51 17.43
CA LEU A 185 7.69 0.72 17.46
C LEU A 185 6.94 0.90 18.79
N GLY A 186 7.13 0.01 19.78
CA GLY A 186 6.45 0.08 21.06
C GLY A 186 4.96 -0.25 20.99
N LEU A 187 4.57 -1.10 20.03
CA LEU A 187 3.19 -1.50 19.79
C LEU A 187 2.96 -2.95 20.24
N ASP A 188 1.71 -3.24 20.61
CA ASP A 188 1.23 -4.61 20.85
C ASP A 188 1.31 -5.43 19.55
N VAL A 189 1.52 -6.73 19.67
CA VAL A 189 1.63 -7.59 18.48
C VAL A 189 0.24 -7.92 17.94
N GLU A 190 -0.12 -7.32 16.81
CA GLU A 190 -1.28 -7.68 15.99
C GLU A 190 -0.83 -8.34 14.67
N THR A 191 -1.59 -9.33 14.20
CA THR A 191 -1.34 -10.00 12.90
C THR A 191 -2.55 -9.83 11.99
N PRO A 192 -2.72 -8.66 11.33
CA PRO A 192 -3.82 -8.49 10.41
C PRO A 192 -3.68 -9.47 9.22
N PRO A 193 -4.80 -9.87 8.58
CA PRO A 193 -4.76 -10.78 7.43
C PRO A 193 -3.91 -10.30 6.25
N SER A 194 -3.64 -9.00 6.17
CA SER A 194 -2.76 -8.38 5.17
C SER A 194 -1.30 -8.82 5.30
N VAL A 195 -0.86 -9.28 6.48
CA VAL A 195 0.52 -9.75 6.73
C VAL A 195 0.87 -10.97 5.88
N THR A 196 -0.11 -11.85 5.62
CA THR A 196 0.12 -13.11 4.88
C THR A 196 -0.17 -13.03 3.38
N ARG A 197 -0.64 -11.87 2.88
CA ARG A 197 -0.90 -11.66 1.44
C ARG A 197 0.21 -10.82 0.80
N GLU A 198 0.62 -11.16 -0.42
CA GLU A 198 1.55 -10.33 -1.18
C GLU A 198 0.88 -9.02 -1.60
N VAL A 199 1.33 -7.90 -1.04
CA VAL A 199 0.75 -6.57 -1.29
C VAL A 199 1.47 -5.90 -2.48
N ASN A 200 0.72 -5.52 -3.51
CA ASN A 200 1.23 -4.90 -4.75
C ASN A 200 2.26 -5.74 -5.52
N ALA A 201 1.98 -7.03 -5.74
CA ALA A 201 2.49 -7.66 -6.96
C ALA A 201 2.14 -6.74 -8.16
N SER A 202 3.03 -6.57 -9.13
CA SER A 202 2.68 -5.76 -10.32
C SER A 202 1.44 -6.39 -10.96
N VAL A 203 0.30 -5.71 -10.88
CA VAL A 203 -0.97 -6.22 -11.39
C VAL A 203 -1.32 -5.49 -12.66
N HIS A 204 -1.45 -6.27 -13.73
CA HIS A 204 -1.84 -5.77 -15.05
C HIS A 204 -3.36 -5.97 -15.20
N TYR A 205 -4.05 -4.99 -15.77
CA TYR A 205 -5.50 -5.07 -15.95
C TYR A 205 -5.84 -6.10 -17.03
N ARG A 206 -6.89 -6.91 -16.80
CA ARG A 206 -7.41 -7.87 -17.79
C ARG A 206 -7.85 -7.22 -19.09
N SER A 207 -8.33 -5.97 -19.01
CA SER A 207 -8.88 -5.21 -20.13
C SER A 207 -8.40 -3.76 -20.09
N GLN A 208 -8.11 -3.19 -21.26
CA GLN A 208 -7.70 -1.78 -21.40
C GLN A 208 -8.84 -0.82 -21.04
N HIS A 209 -10.10 -1.23 -21.22
CA HIS A 209 -11.29 -0.48 -20.79
C HIS A 209 -11.40 -0.46 -19.26
N LEU A 210 -11.14 -1.60 -18.62
CA LEU A 210 -11.13 -1.74 -17.16
C LEU A 210 -10.03 -0.86 -16.53
N ARG A 211 -8.86 -0.80 -17.16
CA ARG A 211 -7.79 0.15 -16.80
C ARG A 211 -8.27 1.58 -16.86
N ARG A 212 -8.84 2.02 -17.99
CA ARG A 212 -9.35 3.39 -18.18
C ARG A 212 -10.41 3.75 -17.15
N LEU A 213 -11.36 2.85 -16.89
CA LEU A 213 -12.42 3.07 -15.90
C LEU A 213 -11.87 3.11 -14.47
N ALA A 214 -10.96 2.22 -14.10
CA ALA A 214 -10.31 2.25 -12.78
C ALA A 214 -9.44 3.50 -12.58
N HIS A 215 -8.81 4.03 -13.63
CA HIS A 215 -8.10 5.32 -13.56
C HIS A 215 -9.04 6.52 -13.46
N LEU A 216 -10.25 6.45 -14.03
CA LEU A 216 -11.25 7.50 -13.93
C LEU A 216 -11.97 7.47 -12.57
N ALA A 217 -12.46 6.31 -12.15
CA ALA A 217 -13.25 6.13 -10.94
C ALA A 217 -12.38 5.96 -9.69
N GLY A 218 -11.20 5.35 -9.80
CA GLY A 218 -10.32 5.04 -8.67
C GLY A 218 -9.94 6.28 -7.84
N PRO A 219 -9.48 7.39 -8.44
CA PRO A 219 -9.18 8.63 -7.70
C PRO A 219 -10.42 9.20 -6.99
N MET A 220 -11.61 9.04 -7.58
CA MET A 220 -12.87 9.53 -7.03
C MET A 220 -13.32 8.65 -5.84
N VAL A 221 -13.34 7.33 -6.01
CA VAL A 221 -13.61 6.36 -4.93
C VAL A 221 -12.59 6.51 -3.81
N ARG A 222 -11.31 6.68 -4.14
CA ARG A 222 -10.22 6.95 -3.18
C ARG A 222 -10.46 8.23 -2.38
N LYS A 223 -10.95 9.30 -3.01
CA LYS A 223 -11.27 10.57 -2.35
C LYS A 223 -12.55 10.51 -1.51
N LEU A 224 -13.53 9.71 -1.92
CA LEU A 224 -14.85 9.65 -1.30
C LEU A 224 -14.97 8.57 -0.23
N SER A 225 -14.30 7.43 -0.38
CA SER A 225 -14.24 6.36 0.62
C SER A 225 -12.92 5.60 0.51
N PRO A 226 -11.87 6.05 1.25
CA PRO A 226 -10.60 5.34 1.36
C PRO A 226 -10.78 3.89 1.80
N GLU A 227 -11.66 3.64 2.76
CA GLU A 227 -11.96 2.30 3.27
C GLU A 227 -12.54 1.37 2.19
N LEU A 228 -13.45 1.87 1.34
CA LEU A 228 -13.97 1.09 0.21
C LEU A 228 -12.90 0.85 -0.85
N PHE A 229 -12.10 1.88 -1.15
CA PHE A 229 -10.97 1.74 -2.08
C PHE A 229 -10.01 0.65 -1.62
N TYR A 230 -9.63 0.65 -0.33
CA TYR A 230 -8.75 -0.35 0.25
C TYR A 230 -9.41 -1.74 0.35
N ALA A 231 -10.70 -1.81 0.65
CA ALA A 231 -11.45 -3.07 0.62
C ALA A 231 -11.52 -3.70 -0.78
N VAL A 232 -11.68 -2.90 -1.84
CA VAL A 232 -11.65 -3.40 -3.23
C VAL A 232 -10.23 -3.74 -3.66
N LYS A 233 -9.26 -2.89 -3.31
CA LYS A 233 -7.85 -3.07 -3.67
C LYS A 233 -7.18 -4.23 -2.94
N PHE A 234 -7.61 -4.61 -1.75
CA PHE A 234 -6.94 -5.64 -0.95
C PHE A 234 -7.86 -6.78 -0.50
N GLY A 235 -9.17 -6.66 -0.77
CA GLY A 235 -10.15 -7.70 -0.53
C GLY A 235 -10.21 -8.75 -1.65
N PRO A 236 -11.10 -9.74 -1.52
CA PRO A 236 -11.23 -10.84 -2.48
C PRO A 236 -11.60 -10.40 -3.91
N LEU A 237 -12.11 -9.17 -4.07
CA LEU A 237 -12.40 -8.58 -5.38
C LEU A 237 -11.15 -8.11 -6.13
N HIS A 238 -10.00 -8.01 -5.47
CA HIS A 238 -8.75 -7.58 -6.09
C HIS A 238 -8.39 -8.48 -7.29
N ASP A 239 -8.38 -9.80 -7.11
CA ASP A 239 -7.91 -10.73 -8.14
C ASP A 239 -8.89 -10.83 -9.33
N ILE A 240 -10.14 -10.42 -9.11
CA ILE A 240 -11.20 -10.34 -10.13
C ILE A 240 -10.99 -9.10 -11.01
N VAL A 241 -10.73 -7.94 -10.40
CA VAL A 241 -10.51 -6.65 -11.10
C VAL A 241 -9.11 -6.57 -11.72
N PHE A 242 -8.12 -7.15 -11.06
CA PHE A 242 -6.72 -7.08 -11.42
C PHE A 242 -6.19 -8.49 -11.75
N ALA A 243 -6.70 -9.15 -12.79
CA ALA A 243 -6.12 -10.45 -13.15
C ALA A 243 -4.83 -10.31 -13.95
N LYS A 244 -3.81 -11.04 -13.49
CA LYS A 244 -2.46 -11.10 -14.05
C LYS A 244 -2.48 -11.58 -15.51
N ARG A 245 -2.38 -10.66 -16.47
CA ARG A 245 -1.96 -11.03 -17.83
C ARG A 245 -0.43 -11.11 -17.85
N ARG A 246 0.13 -12.30 -18.07
CA ARG A 246 1.58 -12.50 -18.17
C ARG A 246 2.05 -11.98 -19.54
N ILE A 247 2.45 -10.72 -19.60
CA ILE A 247 3.19 -10.19 -20.75
C ILE A 247 4.57 -10.86 -20.73
N ALA A 248 5.07 -11.26 -21.91
CA ALA A 248 6.45 -11.72 -22.03
C ALA A 248 7.37 -10.55 -21.63
N GLY A 249 7.97 -10.65 -20.44
CA GLY A 249 8.93 -9.67 -19.96
C GLY A 249 10.25 -9.78 -20.74
N PRO A 250 11.19 -8.85 -20.50
CA PRO A 250 12.50 -8.91 -21.15
C PRO A 250 13.20 -10.24 -20.86
N SER A 251 13.98 -10.71 -21.83
CA SER A 251 14.80 -11.92 -21.69
C SER A 251 15.83 -11.76 -20.57
N LEU A 252 16.42 -12.87 -20.13
CA LEU A 252 17.50 -12.83 -19.14
C LEU A 252 18.65 -11.95 -19.64
N ASP A 253 19.13 -12.16 -20.87
CA ASP A 253 20.23 -11.40 -21.46
C ASP A 253 19.94 -9.90 -21.52
N GLN A 254 18.71 -9.52 -21.87
CA GLN A 254 18.30 -8.11 -21.89
C GLN A 254 18.34 -7.48 -20.49
N LYS A 255 17.95 -8.22 -19.45
CA LYS A 255 18.06 -7.75 -18.05
C LYS A 255 19.51 -7.63 -17.63
N LEU A 256 20.34 -8.62 -17.94
CA LEU A 256 21.76 -8.62 -17.57
C LEU A 256 22.52 -7.48 -18.24
N ALA A 257 22.31 -7.24 -19.53
CA ALA A 257 22.91 -6.10 -20.23
C ALA A 257 22.49 -4.76 -19.61
N ALA A 258 21.19 -4.60 -19.30
CA ALA A 258 20.67 -3.41 -18.65
C ALA A 258 21.29 -3.19 -17.25
N LEU A 259 21.35 -4.23 -16.41
CA LEU A 259 21.94 -4.13 -15.08
C LEU A 259 23.45 -3.92 -15.11
N GLY A 260 24.14 -4.55 -16.07
CA GLY A 260 25.57 -4.37 -16.29
C GLY A 260 25.94 -2.91 -16.56
N SER A 261 25.09 -2.18 -17.29
CA SER A 261 25.31 -0.75 -17.54
C SER A 261 25.27 0.13 -16.28
N LEU A 262 24.63 -0.34 -15.20
CA LEU A 262 24.49 0.39 -13.94
C LEU A 262 25.47 -0.12 -12.87
N ARG A 263 26.24 -1.18 -13.16
CA ARG A 263 27.00 -1.95 -12.16
C ARG A 263 27.93 -1.07 -11.33
N GLU A 264 28.76 -0.26 -11.95
CA GLU A 264 29.76 0.56 -11.26
C GLU A 264 29.11 1.45 -10.18
N ALA A 265 28.08 2.22 -10.57
CA ALA A 265 27.39 3.12 -9.66
C ALA A 265 26.64 2.37 -8.55
N LEU A 266 25.97 1.26 -8.88
CA LEU A 266 25.20 0.49 -7.90
C LEU A 266 26.10 -0.27 -6.92
N GLU A 267 27.24 -0.80 -7.36
CA GLU A 267 28.21 -1.45 -6.48
C GLU A 267 28.84 -0.46 -5.50
N ALA A 268 29.14 0.75 -5.96
CA ALA A 268 29.62 1.83 -5.09
C ALA A 268 28.57 2.22 -4.04
N ASP A 269 27.29 2.33 -4.43
CA ASP A 269 26.18 2.62 -3.50
C ASP A 269 26.02 1.50 -2.47
N ILE A 270 26.07 0.22 -2.89
CA ILE A 270 25.99 -0.92 -1.96
C ILE A 270 27.14 -0.90 -0.95
N GLY A 271 28.37 -0.62 -1.39
CA GLY A 271 29.52 -0.52 -0.49
C GLY A 271 29.31 0.54 0.60
N ARG A 272 28.87 1.74 0.21
CA ARG A 272 28.53 2.80 1.17
C ARG A 272 27.39 2.40 2.11
N LEU A 273 26.37 1.70 1.61
CA LEU A 273 25.28 1.19 2.44
C LEU A 273 25.77 0.15 3.46
N GLU A 274 26.65 -0.77 3.08
CA GLU A 274 27.24 -1.74 4.01
C GLU A 274 28.04 -1.05 5.10
N GLU A 275 28.91 -0.11 4.74
CA GLU A 275 29.73 0.66 5.68
C GLU A 275 28.86 1.44 6.68
N MET A 276 27.85 2.18 6.21
CA MET A 276 27.03 3.03 7.09
C MET A 276 26.03 2.23 7.96
N THR A 277 25.59 1.06 7.48
CA THR A 277 24.56 0.27 8.19
C THR A 277 25.13 -0.87 9.01
N GLY A 278 26.36 -1.33 8.71
CA GLY A 278 26.97 -2.54 9.26
C GLY A 278 26.24 -3.83 8.87
N GLN A 279 25.36 -3.79 7.87
CA GLN A 279 24.63 -4.97 7.39
C GLN A 279 25.43 -5.70 6.33
N ASP A 280 25.36 -7.04 6.34
CA ASP A 280 25.83 -7.85 5.23
C ASP A 280 24.86 -7.72 4.06
N LEU A 281 25.30 -7.05 2.98
CA LEU A 281 24.57 -6.87 1.73
C LEU A 281 25.24 -7.65 0.60
N THR A 282 26.01 -8.71 0.91
CA THR A 282 26.62 -9.60 -0.11
C THR A 282 25.58 -10.11 -1.10
N GLY A 283 24.36 -10.43 -0.63
CA GLY A 283 23.26 -10.86 -1.48
C GLY A 283 22.75 -9.80 -2.47
N TRP A 284 23.13 -8.54 -2.31
CA TRP A 284 22.71 -7.44 -3.21
C TRP A 284 23.71 -7.18 -4.33
N ARG A 285 24.93 -7.70 -4.21
CA ARG A 285 26.02 -7.55 -5.17
C ARG A 285 25.63 -8.10 -6.54
N TYR A 286 26.20 -7.52 -7.59
CA TYR A 286 25.89 -7.84 -8.98
C TYR A 286 25.84 -9.35 -9.23
N GLU A 287 26.91 -10.08 -8.86
CA GLU A 287 27.00 -11.52 -9.11
C GLU A 287 25.88 -12.33 -8.41
N ALA A 288 25.51 -11.95 -7.19
CA ALA A 288 24.40 -12.57 -6.48
C ALA A 288 23.05 -12.27 -7.16
N GLN A 289 22.87 -11.07 -7.70
CA GLN A 289 21.66 -10.69 -8.44
C GLN A 289 21.58 -11.38 -9.80
N VAL A 290 22.72 -11.57 -10.49
CA VAL A 290 22.78 -12.36 -11.72
C VAL A 290 22.40 -13.81 -11.44
N ALA A 291 22.99 -14.42 -10.40
CA ALA A 291 22.67 -15.79 -9.99
C ALA A 291 21.19 -15.96 -9.64
N ALA A 292 20.58 -14.98 -8.96
CA ALA A 292 19.16 -14.99 -8.61
C ALA A 292 18.21 -14.82 -9.82
N LEU A 293 18.68 -14.26 -10.93
CA LEU A 293 17.92 -14.11 -12.17
C LEU A 293 18.05 -15.31 -13.11
N ALA A 294 19.15 -16.07 -12.99
CA ALA A 294 19.35 -17.29 -13.75
C ALA A 294 18.27 -18.33 -13.38
N PRO A 295 17.71 -19.07 -14.35
CA PRO A 295 16.85 -20.19 -14.04
C PRO A 295 17.64 -21.19 -13.19
N GLU A 296 17.04 -21.72 -12.10
CA GLU A 296 17.68 -22.83 -11.38
C GLU A 296 18.01 -23.94 -12.39
N PRO A 297 19.23 -24.51 -12.35
CA PRO A 297 19.52 -25.68 -13.16
C PRO A 297 18.45 -26.73 -12.84
N ALA A 298 17.84 -27.29 -13.90
CA ALA A 298 16.81 -28.30 -13.76
C ALA A 298 17.30 -29.35 -12.76
N ARG A 299 16.65 -29.43 -11.59
CA ARG A 299 16.94 -30.52 -10.65
C ARG A 299 16.71 -31.80 -11.43
N SER A 300 17.77 -32.57 -11.64
CA SER A 300 17.67 -33.91 -12.22
C SER A 300 16.56 -34.65 -11.46
N PRO A 301 15.61 -35.30 -12.15
CA PRO A 301 14.62 -36.10 -11.46
C PRO A 301 15.37 -37.09 -10.57
N VAL A 302 15.15 -36.98 -9.25
CA VAL A 302 15.66 -37.96 -8.30
C VAL A 302 15.16 -39.32 -8.79
N PRO A 303 16.04 -40.28 -9.12
CA PRO A 303 15.60 -41.60 -9.52
C PRO A 303 14.75 -42.16 -8.38
N ALA A 304 13.55 -42.64 -8.72
CA ALA A 304 12.68 -43.30 -7.76
C ALA A 304 13.26 -44.66 -7.37
N SER A 305 14.34 -44.68 -6.59
CA SER A 305 14.78 -45.85 -5.85
C SER A 305 13.94 -45.93 -4.57
N ARG A 306 12.97 -46.84 -4.57
CA ARG A 306 12.35 -47.34 -3.34
C ARG A 306 13.29 -48.36 -2.70
N PRO A 307 13.67 -48.21 -1.43
CA PRO A 307 13.92 -49.33 -0.54
C PRO A 307 12.71 -49.54 0.37
N GLY A 308 12.56 -50.77 0.85
CA GLY A 308 11.35 -51.33 1.45
C GLY A 308 10.81 -50.57 2.67
N ILE A 309 9.50 -50.68 2.81
CA ILE A 309 8.75 -50.31 4.01
C ILE A 309 9.05 -51.34 5.08
N GLU A 310 9.91 -50.99 6.03
CA GLU A 310 9.87 -51.58 7.38
C GLU A 310 8.97 -50.71 8.25
N THR A 311 7.89 -51.32 8.73
CA THR A 311 6.93 -50.72 9.65
C THR A 311 7.54 -50.60 11.04
N SER A 312 7.72 -49.38 11.54
CA SER A 312 8.00 -49.08 12.95
C SER A 312 6.95 -48.09 13.50
N PRO A 313 6.45 -48.27 14.74
CA PRO A 313 5.24 -47.60 15.20
C PRO A 313 5.49 -46.14 15.62
N ASN A 314 4.93 -45.23 14.81
CA ASN A 314 4.30 -43.95 15.15
C ASN A 314 4.95 -43.07 16.26
N PRO A 315 5.74 -42.03 15.92
CA PRO A 315 5.86 -40.86 16.77
C PRO A 315 4.58 -40.03 16.66
N ARG A 316 3.98 -39.70 17.81
CA ARG A 316 2.72 -38.93 17.94
C ARG A 316 2.72 -37.71 17.00
N PRO A 317 1.61 -37.40 16.30
CA PRO A 317 1.51 -36.17 15.55
C PRO A 317 1.67 -34.97 16.50
N ALA A 318 2.53 -34.03 16.11
CA ALA A 318 2.59 -32.72 16.75
C ALA A 318 1.17 -32.14 16.81
N SER A 319 0.79 -31.62 17.98
CA SER A 319 -0.53 -31.02 18.19
C SER A 319 -0.82 -29.99 17.09
N PRO A 320 -2.03 -29.99 16.49
CA PRO A 320 -2.38 -28.98 15.52
C PRO A 320 -2.26 -27.62 16.18
N ASN A 321 -1.52 -26.69 15.53
CA ASN A 321 -1.49 -25.29 15.92
C ASN A 321 -2.94 -24.81 16.16
N PRO A 322 -3.24 -24.15 17.29
CA PRO A 322 -4.58 -23.65 17.52
C PRO A 322 -4.96 -22.72 16.38
N ALA A 323 -6.17 -22.91 15.84
CA ALA A 323 -6.70 -22.10 14.77
C ALA A 323 -6.54 -20.60 15.11
N PRO A 324 -6.11 -19.75 14.16
CA PRO A 324 -5.95 -18.33 14.41
C PRO A 324 -7.28 -17.77 14.91
N THR A 325 -7.26 -17.17 16.10
CA THR A 325 -8.43 -16.53 16.69
C THR A 325 -8.90 -15.42 15.73
N PRO A 326 -10.18 -15.36 15.33
CA PRO A 326 -10.65 -14.34 14.40
C PRO A 326 -10.35 -12.96 14.99
N SER A 327 -9.52 -12.20 14.29
CA SER A 327 -9.04 -10.90 14.76
C SER A 327 -10.24 -9.96 14.96
N ARG A 328 -10.24 -9.23 16.08
CA ARG A 328 -11.21 -8.15 16.38
C ARG A 328 -11.31 -7.10 15.26
N GLY A 329 -10.33 -7.06 14.35
CA GLY A 329 -10.29 -6.20 13.16
C GLY A 329 -11.39 -6.49 12.12
N TRP A 330 -11.79 -7.75 11.88
CA TRP A 330 -12.86 -8.06 10.92
C TRP A 330 -14.24 -7.62 11.41
N ALA A 331 -14.52 -7.81 12.70
CA ALA A 331 -15.73 -7.29 13.33
C ALA A 331 -15.77 -5.75 13.25
N ALA A 332 -14.62 -5.10 13.44
CA ALA A 332 -14.50 -3.64 13.27
C ALA A 332 -14.69 -3.19 11.82
N ALA A 333 -14.10 -3.89 10.83
CA ALA A 333 -14.24 -3.59 9.41
C ALA A 333 -15.68 -3.78 8.91
N ARG A 334 -16.35 -4.88 9.29
CA ARG A 334 -17.76 -5.14 8.95
C ARG A 334 -18.69 -4.11 9.59
N ARG A 335 -18.42 -3.72 10.85
CA ARG A 335 -19.15 -2.64 11.53
C ARG A 335 -18.98 -1.31 10.80
N ARG A 336 -17.77 -0.99 10.33
CA ARG A 336 -17.47 0.24 9.57
C ARG A 336 -18.16 0.26 8.21
N LEU A 337 -18.12 -0.84 7.46
CA LEU A 337 -18.87 -0.96 6.20
C LEU A 337 -20.38 -0.80 6.41
N GLY A 338 -20.92 -1.37 7.49
CA GLY A 338 -22.32 -1.18 7.87
C GLY A 338 -22.67 0.27 8.21
N LEU A 339 -21.76 1.01 8.86
CA LEU A 339 -21.94 2.44 9.16
C LEU A 339 -21.89 3.31 7.88
N GLU A 340 -20.94 3.03 6.98
CA GLU A 340 -20.84 3.71 5.67
C GLU A 340 -22.08 3.44 4.81
N ALA A 341 -22.54 2.19 4.73
CA ALA A 341 -23.75 1.84 3.99
C ALA A 341 -24.99 2.57 4.54
N ARG A 342 -25.13 2.65 5.87
CA ARG A 342 -26.22 3.42 6.51
C ARG A 342 -26.11 4.92 6.25
N ALA A 343 -24.92 5.47 6.22
CA ALA A 343 -24.71 6.89 5.95
C ALA A 343 -25.01 7.24 4.50
N LEU A 344 -24.57 6.42 3.54
CA LEU A 344 -24.93 6.55 2.13
C LEU A 344 -26.44 6.40 1.92
N TRP A 345 -27.07 5.45 2.60
CA TRP A 345 -28.52 5.27 2.58
C TRP A 345 -29.26 6.48 3.16
N SER A 346 -28.78 7.02 4.28
CA SER A 346 -29.34 8.24 4.88
C SER A 346 -29.18 9.44 3.97
N LEU A 347 -28.03 9.59 3.30
CA LEU A 347 -27.78 10.67 2.34
C LEU A 347 -28.67 10.51 1.11
N ALA A 348 -28.85 9.30 0.57
CA ALA A 348 -29.71 9.04 -0.57
C ALA A 348 -31.18 9.41 -0.31
N LYS A 349 -31.63 9.35 0.95
CA LYS A 349 -32.97 9.74 1.40
C LYS A 349 -33.13 11.24 1.66
N ASP A 350 -32.05 12.01 1.61
CA ASP A 350 -32.08 13.44 1.88
C ASP A 350 -32.88 14.18 0.77
N PRO A 351 -33.83 15.07 1.12
CA PRO A 351 -34.67 15.76 0.15
C PRO A 351 -33.88 16.66 -0.80
N GLU A 352 -32.69 17.11 -0.40
CA GLU A 352 -31.84 17.97 -1.23
C GLU A 352 -31.07 17.19 -2.32
N VAL A 353 -31.10 15.85 -2.28
CA VAL A 353 -30.44 15.02 -3.29
C VAL A 353 -31.25 15.03 -4.59
N PRO A 354 -30.65 15.48 -5.72
CA PRO A 354 -31.32 15.48 -7.02
C PRO A 354 -31.79 14.08 -7.41
N LEU A 355 -32.96 13.99 -8.04
CA LEU A 355 -33.54 12.70 -8.46
C LEU A 355 -32.56 11.88 -9.31
N ARG A 356 -31.83 12.52 -10.23
CA ARG A 356 -30.78 11.90 -11.05
C ARG A 356 -29.68 11.24 -10.22
N ALA A 357 -29.26 11.85 -9.11
CA ALA A 357 -28.26 11.28 -8.21
C ALA A 357 -28.85 10.08 -7.46
N ARG A 358 -30.12 10.14 -7.09
CA ARG A 358 -30.82 9.04 -6.40
C ARG A 358 -31.06 7.83 -7.31
N THR A 359 -31.40 8.05 -8.58
CA THR A 359 -31.78 6.99 -9.51
C THR A 359 -30.62 6.41 -10.30
N ALA A 360 -29.60 7.19 -10.66
CA ALA A 360 -28.48 6.66 -11.47
C ALA A 360 -27.74 5.48 -10.83
N PRO A 361 -27.47 5.45 -9.50
CA PRO A 361 -26.92 4.27 -8.83
C PRO A 361 -27.89 3.09 -8.82
N LEU A 362 -29.20 3.34 -8.81
CA LEU A 362 -30.22 2.30 -8.91
C LEU A 362 -30.29 1.71 -10.31
N VAL A 363 -29.99 2.49 -11.37
CA VAL A 363 -29.86 1.97 -12.74
C VAL A 363 -28.61 1.09 -12.87
N VAL A 364 -27.50 1.51 -12.26
CA VAL A 364 -26.29 0.68 -12.19
C VAL A 364 -26.52 -0.56 -11.32
N ALA A 365 -27.32 -0.47 -10.26
CA ALA A 365 -27.68 -1.62 -9.43
C ALA A 365 -28.78 -2.50 -10.04
N SER A 366 -29.67 -1.97 -10.88
CA SER A 366 -30.72 -2.77 -11.56
C SER A 366 -30.12 -3.70 -12.60
N TYR A 367 -28.93 -3.37 -13.11
CA TYR A 367 -28.10 -4.29 -13.88
C TYR A 367 -27.82 -5.60 -13.11
N LEU A 368 -27.66 -5.55 -11.77
CA LEU A 368 -27.45 -6.74 -10.93
C LEU A 368 -28.67 -7.67 -10.83
N ILE A 369 -29.84 -7.22 -11.29
CA ILE A 369 -31.12 -7.92 -11.16
C ILE A 369 -31.69 -8.21 -12.57
N MET A 370 -31.01 -7.77 -13.63
CA MET A 370 -31.50 -7.91 -14.99
C MET A 370 -31.16 -9.30 -15.54
N PRO A 371 -32.14 -10.07 -16.07
CA PRO A 371 -31.92 -11.44 -16.56
C PRO A 371 -31.20 -11.51 -17.92
N PHE A 372 -30.68 -10.39 -18.41
CA PHE A 372 -29.96 -10.29 -19.67
C PHE A 372 -28.50 -9.94 -19.40
N ASP A 373 -27.62 -10.93 -19.55
CA ASP A 373 -26.17 -10.70 -19.52
C ASP A 373 -25.72 -10.02 -20.81
N ILE A 374 -25.23 -8.78 -20.71
CA ILE A 374 -24.63 -8.04 -21.84
C ILE A 374 -23.37 -8.76 -22.36
N ILE A 375 -22.82 -9.69 -21.58
CA ILE A 375 -21.68 -10.54 -21.94
C ILE A 375 -22.16 -12.00 -22.03
N PRO A 376 -22.25 -12.60 -23.23
CA PRO A 376 -22.81 -13.95 -23.39
C PRO A 376 -22.07 -15.02 -22.58
N ASP A 377 -22.83 -15.98 -22.04
CA ASP A 377 -22.44 -17.13 -21.18
C ASP A 377 -21.38 -18.10 -21.74
N ARG A 378 -20.75 -17.78 -22.86
CA ARG A 378 -19.81 -18.67 -23.56
C ARG A 378 -18.40 -18.71 -22.94
N ILE A 379 -18.17 -17.97 -21.86
CA ILE A 379 -16.87 -17.93 -21.17
C ILE A 379 -17.09 -18.29 -19.69
N PRO A 380 -16.73 -19.51 -19.26
CA PRO A 380 -16.77 -19.88 -17.85
C PRO A 380 -15.93 -18.89 -17.03
N VAL A 381 -16.47 -18.42 -15.89
CA VAL A 381 -15.86 -17.45 -14.93
C VAL A 381 -16.09 -15.95 -15.23
N VAL A 382 -16.83 -15.56 -16.29
CA VAL A 382 -17.09 -14.14 -16.60
C VAL A 382 -18.36 -13.57 -15.95
N GLY A 383 -19.40 -14.38 -15.72
CA GLY A 383 -20.71 -13.93 -15.18
C GLY A 383 -20.77 -13.50 -13.70
N HIS A 384 -19.62 -13.26 -13.05
CA HIS A 384 -19.56 -12.73 -11.67
C HIS A 384 -18.69 -11.45 -11.56
N LEU A 385 -18.14 -10.97 -12.69
CA LEU A 385 -17.18 -9.87 -12.76
C LEU A 385 -17.85 -8.48 -12.70
N ASP A 386 -19.01 -8.41 -13.31
CA ASP A 386 -19.87 -7.25 -13.45
C ASP A 386 -20.62 -6.92 -12.16
N GLU A 387 -20.99 -7.93 -11.38
CA GLU A 387 -21.66 -7.73 -10.09
C GLU A 387 -20.77 -7.04 -9.04
N ALA A 388 -19.49 -7.41 -8.97
CA ALA A 388 -18.52 -6.84 -8.04
C ALA A 388 -18.18 -5.37 -8.34
N MET A 389 -18.38 -4.94 -9.58
CA MET A 389 -17.99 -3.62 -10.08
C MET A 389 -19.15 -2.61 -10.11
N ALA A 390 -20.38 -3.10 -10.19
CA ALA A 390 -21.58 -2.26 -10.17
C ALA A 390 -21.66 -1.43 -8.87
N ILE A 391 -21.30 -2.01 -7.73
CA ILE A 391 -21.42 -1.33 -6.43
C ILE A 391 -20.46 -0.12 -6.31
N PRO A 392 -19.13 -0.25 -6.54
CA PRO A 392 -18.23 0.91 -6.55
C PRO A 392 -18.60 1.96 -7.60
N LEU A 393 -19.07 1.54 -8.78
CA LEU A 393 -19.48 2.44 -9.85
C LEU A 393 -20.75 3.21 -9.48
N ALA A 394 -21.74 2.53 -8.89
CA ALA A 394 -22.97 3.13 -8.38
C ALA A 394 -22.67 4.17 -7.29
N VAL A 395 -21.75 3.87 -6.36
CA VAL A 395 -21.32 4.81 -5.33
C VAL A 395 -20.59 6.01 -5.93
N ALA A 396 -19.68 5.80 -6.88
CA ALA A 396 -18.97 6.90 -7.55
C ALA A 396 -19.95 7.81 -8.31
N LEU A 397 -20.88 7.22 -9.06
CA LEU A 397 -21.89 7.94 -9.82
C LEU A 397 -22.86 8.71 -8.91
N PHE A 398 -23.24 8.14 -7.77
CA PHE A 398 -24.03 8.81 -6.74
C PHE A 398 -23.37 10.13 -6.34
N PHE A 399 -22.11 10.08 -5.90
CA PHE A 399 -21.39 11.28 -5.45
C PHE A 399 -21.05 12.26 -6.57
N TRP A 400 -20.79 11.77 -7.79
CA TRP A 400 -20.53 12.64 -8.94
C TRP A 400 -21.73 13.52 -9.28
N LEU A 401 -22.94 13.00 -9.08
CA LEU A 401 -24.19 13.72 -9.33
C LEU A 401 -24.68 14.57 -8.16
N LEU A 402 -24.02 14.49 -6.99
CA LEU A 402 -24.38 15.29 -5.82
C LEU A 402 -23.86 16.74 -5.92
N PRO A 403 -24.67 17.74 -5.54
CA PRO A 403 -24.22 19.10 -5.29
C PRO A 403 -23.04 19.14 -4.30
N ALA A 404 -22.03 19.98 -4.58
CA ALA A 404 -20.82 20.10 -3.75
C ALA A 404 -21.13 20.34 -2.25
N LYS A 405 -22.16 21.14 -1.95
CA LYS A 405 -22.63 21.43 -0.58
C LYS A 405 -23.02 20.16 0.19
N LEU A 406 -23.65 19.19 -0.47
CA LEU A 406 -24.08 17.93 0.12
C LEU A 406 -22.89 16.98 0.34
N VAL A 407 -21.95 16.97 -0.59
CA VAL A 407 -20.70 16.20 -0.46
C VAL A 407 -19.88 16.72 0.72
N ASP A 408 -19.80 18.04 0.89
CA ASP A 408 -19.08 18.64 2.02
C ASP A 408 -19.80 18.41 3.35
N ARG A 409 -21.14 18.45 3.39
CA ARG A 409 -21.92 18.06 4.58
C ARG A 409 -21.64 16.60 4.96
N TYR A 410 -21.68 15.69 3.98
CA TYR A 410 -21.34 14.28 4.19
C TYR A 410 -19.92 14.11 4.76
N ARG A 411 -18.94 14.81 4.19
CA ARG A 411 -17.55 14.80 4.66
C ARG A 411 -17.42 15.28 6.11
N ARG A 412 -18.09 16.38 6.47
CA ARG A 412 -18.06 16.92 7.84
C ARG A 412 -18.71 15.99 8.85
N THR A 413 -19.89 15.45 8.54
CA THR A 413 -20.60 14.51 9.43
C THR A 413 -19.81 13.21 9.62
N ARG A 414 -19.11 12.76 8.57
CA ARG A 414 -18.20 11.62 8.62
C ARG A 414 -16.95 11.91 9.44
N ALA A 415 -16.28 13.04 9.22
CA ALA A 415 -15.09 13.46 9.98
C ALA A 415 -15.38 13.62 11.48
N ALA A 416 -16.59 14.07 11.83
CA ALA A 416 -17.06 14.21 13.22
C ALA A 416 -17.49 12.88 13.88
N GLY A 417 -17.43 11.74 13.17
CA GLY A 417 -17.82 10.43 13.71
C GLY A 417 -19.32 10.27 13.98
N ARG A 418 -20.18 11.15 13.47
CA ARG A 418 -21.64 11.18 13.75
C ARG A 418 -22.48 10.33 12.78
N LEU A 419 -21.86 9.35 12.13
CA LEU A 419 -22.50 8.45 11.17
C LEU A 419 -23.62 7.65 11.86
N GLY A 420 -24.88 8.04 11.63
CA GLY A 420 -26.07 7.35 12.15
C GLY A 420 -26.90 8.13 13.17
N SER A 421 -26.52 9.35 13.56
CA SER A 421 -27.41 10.21 14.36
C SER A 421 -28.44 10.87 13.45
N ARG A 422 -29.74 10.58 13.67
CA ARG A 422 -30.86 11.32 13.05
C ARG A 422 -30.67 12.81 13.31
N PRO A 423 -30.98 13.71 12.36
CA PRO A 423 -31.18 15.11 12.71
C PRO A 423 -32.27 15.16 13.78
N ARG A 424 -31.97 15.74 14.95
CA ARG A 424 -33.03 16.18 15.87
C ARG A 424 -33.78 17.27 15.12
N THR A 425 -34.91 16.90 14.52
CA THR A 425 -35.93 17.86 14.09
C THR A 425 -36.30 18.67 15.33
N GLY A 426 -36.09 19.98 15.23
CA GLY A 426 -36.32 20.93 16.32
C GLY A 426 -37.73 20.82 16.85
N ALA A 427 -37.83 20.94 18.17
CA ALA A 427 -39.06 21.32 18.83
C ALA A 427 -39.54 22.65 18.26
N ALA A 428 -40.81 22.68 17.86
CA ALA A 428 -41.61 23.89 17.86
C ALA A 428 -42.14 24.12 19.28
#